data_AF-A0A9R0K4K0-F1
#
_entry.id   AF-A0A9R0K4K0-F1
#
_cell.length_a   1.000
_cell.length_b   1.000
_cell.length_c   1.000
_cell.angle_alpha   90.00
_cell.angle_beta   90.00
_cell.angle_gamma   90.00
#
_symmetry.space_group_name_H-M   'P 1'
#
loop_
_entity.id
_entity.type
_entity.pdbx_description
1 polymer ?
#
loop_
_entity_poly.entity_id
_entity_poly.type
_entity_poly.pdbx_seq_one_letter_code
_entity_poly.pdbx_strand_id
1 'polypeptide(L)'
;MANAYNQRGGRVAVTNSDEVVGCVPLPYFLVRTDFLLSISLLQFMANEGLVPSPDETLKRRSIVLRLEKIVQDWITKVAWQRKRPENGISNASAGVIIYGSYGLGVHNSESDIDALCFGPFFATMEEDFFIGLHNVLKSTSGVSKIHCVKDAKVPLMRFIFEGIAVDMPYARLPENVDMLSPMLPTSIDETTLKILSGVRVNKRILQLVPHLENFQSLLRCVKFWAKQRGVYGHLFGFLGGIHLAILSAFICQTSPDFCLSALVLKFFNTFANWPWPIPVVLQDNTIQVVRDVIEKGWMPIRMPCSPSECCQSNVTRSTFTRIMNEFLRGHKLTMGILQPDFEWVNLFEPYSNMYRQLYSRFLKIDLLACAKDNLGDWIGRVKSRFPSLILKLEEMNVLCDPNPTEYVDQHSGNVDSKKSVVFYWGLGTDRPMDINVTSLEKDFRSNLSSGYRGMPGKMKLSIVPASELPNIVQLPKTKRMEACWRVPEHDQYRMPNSFTG
;
A
#
# COMPACT_ATOMS: atom_id res chain seq x y z
N MET A 1 44.19 -29.27 13.80
CA MET A 1 44.50 -29.03 15.21
C MET A 1 45.48 -27.88 15.29
N ALA A 2 44.99 -26.65 15.44
CA ALA A 2 45.79 -25.50 15.82
C ALA A 2 44.82 -24.43 16.32
N ASN A 3 45.03 -23.97 17.56
CA ASN A 3 44.87 -22.59 18.04
C ASN A 3 44.34 -22.58 19.47
N ALA A 4 45.25 -22.29 20.39
CA ALA A 4 44.94 -21.84 21.73
C ALA A 4 45.75 -20.56 22.00
N TYR A 5 44.98 -19.49 22.21
CA TYR A 5 45.25 -18.34 23.07
C TYR A 5 46.49 -17.48 22.85
N ASN A 6 46.24 -16.25 22.38
CA ASN A 6 46.72 -15.09 23.12
C ASN A 6 45.68 -13.96 23.09
N GLN A 7 45.18 -13.63 24.27
CA GLN A 7 44.34 -12.48 24.53
C GLN A 7 45.18 -11.21 24.47
N ARG A 8 44.80 -10.24 23.61
CA ARG A 8 45.03 -8.82 23.87
C ARG A 8 43.77 -8.06 23.46
N GLY A 9 43.05 -7.58 24.47
CA GLY A 9 41.97 -6.62 24.30
C GLY A 9 42.55 -5.31 23.76
N GLY A 10 42.29 -5.03 22.49
CA GLY A 10 42.44 -3.70 21.92
C GLY A 10 41.14 -2.94 22.08
N ARG A 11 41.08 -2.04 23.07
CA ARG A 11 40.13 -0.93 23.04
C ARG A 11 40.47 -0.08 21.82
N VAL A 12 39.64 -0.15 20.78
CA VAL A 12 39.64 0.87 19.72
C VAL A 12 38.93 2.07 20.32
N ALA A 13 39.73 3.00 20.85
CA ALA A 13 39.28 4.33 21.20
C ALA A 13 38.88 5.03 19.90
N VAL A 14 37.56 5.16 19.67
CA VAL A 14 37.04 6.12 18.72
C VAL A 14 37.27 7.48 19.37
N THR A 15 38.23 8.22 18.85
CA THR A 15 38.52 9.59 19.26
C THR A 15 37.29 10.45 18.98
N ASN A 16 36.73 11.04 20.05
CA ASN A 16 35.79 12.15 19.96
C ASN A 16 36.47 13.31 19.22
N SER A 17 36.10 13.52 17.96
CA SER A 17 36.17 14.82 17.33
C SER A 17 34.77 15.44 17.43
N ASP A 18 34.51 16.05 18.57
CA ASP A 18 33.46 17.06 18.72
C ASP A 18 33.83 18.27 17.85
N GLU A 19 33.58 18.19 16.55
CA GLU A 19 33.26 19.38 15.77
C GLU A 19 31.75 19.50 15.74
N VAL A 20 31.24 20.24 16.74
CA VAL A 20 29.94 20.88 16.66
C VAL A 20 29.99 21.78 15.42
N VAL A 21 29.57 21.24 14.27
CA VAL A 21 29.14 22.05 13.15
C VAL A 21 27.88 22.75 13.63
N GLY A 22 28.07 23.92 14.24
CA GLY A 22 26.98 24.80 14.61
C GLY A 22 26.06 24.94 13.41
N CYS A 23 24.75 24.84 13.66
CA CYS A 23 23.74 25.26 12.70
C CYS A 23 24.06 26.70 12.29
N VAL A 24 24.76 26.87 11.19
CA VAL A 24 24.84 28.15 10.50
C VAL A 24 23.40 28.43 10.09
N PRO A 25 22.77 29.52 10.57
CA PRO A 25 21.46 29.90 10.09
C PRO A 25 21.54 29.97 8.58
N LEU A 26 20.75 29.16 7.88
CA LEU A 26 20.61 29.27 6.43
C LEU A 26 20.37 30.75 6.12
N PRO A 27 21.16 31.39 5.23
CA PRO A 27 20.95 32.77 4.84
C PRO A 27 19.46 33.07 4.65
N TYR A 28 18.96 34.18 5.20
CA TYR A 28 17.53 34.54 5.15
C TYR A 28 16.91 34.41 3.75
N PHE A 29 17.72 34.67 2.71
CA PHE A 29 17.33 34.46 1.31
C PHE A 29 16.99 32.99 1.00
N LEU A 30 17.80 32.02 1.45
CA LEU A 30 17.59 30.59 1.25
C LEU A 30 16.32 30.11 1.98
N VAL A 31 16.10 30.57 3.21
CA VAL A 31 14.87 30.28 3.99
C VAL A 31 13.62 30.83 3.27
N ARG A 32 13.70 32.03 2.70
CA ARG A 32 12.59 32.64 1.95
C ARG A 32 12.31 31.92 0.64
N THR A 33 13.33 31.50 -0.11
CA THR A 33 13.15 30.70 -1.32
C THR A 33 12.55 29.32 -1.02
N ASP A 34 13.00 28.66 0.04
CA ASP A 34 12.49 27.36 0.48
C ASP A 34 11.00 27.43 0.85
N PHE A 35 10.60 28.50 1.54
CA PHE A 35 9.20 28.76 1.87
C PHE A 35 8.33 28.97 0.62
N LEU A 36 8.79 29.77 -0.35
CA LEU A 36 8.06 30.01 -1.61
C LEU A 36 7.94 28.73 -2.45
N LEU A 37 9.00 27.91 -2.51
CA LEU A 37 8.98 26.61 -3.17
C LEU A 37 7.99 25.66 -2.51
N SER A 38 7.91 25.67 -1.18
CA SER A 38 6.94 24.88 -0.43
C SER A 38 5.49 25.31 -0.73
N ILE A 39 5.21 26.61 -0.84
CA ILE A 39 3.89 27.11 -1.26
C ILE A 39 3.56 26.67 -2.68
N SER A 40 4.51 26.81 -3.62
CA SER A 40 4.33 26.38 -5.01
C SER A 40 4.02 24.88 -5.11
N LEU A 41 4.70 24.05 -4.30
CA LEU A 41 4.42 22.62 -4.22
C LEU A 41 3.02 22.34 -3.66
N LEU A 42 2.61 23.01 -2.58
CA LEU A 42 1.27 22.85 -2.01
C LEU A 42 0.17 23.25 -3.02
N GLN A 43 0.39 24.32 -3.78
CA GLN A 43 -0.51 24.72 -4.86
C GLN A 43 -0.59 23.67 -5.96
N PHE A 44 0.57 23.12 -6.38
CA PHE A 44 0.61 22.01 -7.33
C PHE A 44 -0.19 20.80 -6.81
N MET A 45 0.02 20.42 -5.55
CA MET A 45 -0.68 19.30 -4.91
C MET A 45 -2.20 19.52 -4.84
N ALA A 46 -2.64 20.77 -4.60
CA ALA A 46 -4.06 21.12 -4.61
C ALA A 46 -4.65 21.01 -6.03
N ASN A 47 -3.94 21.52 -7.03
CA ASN A 47 -4.37 21.46 -8.45
C ASN A 47 -4.48 20.01 -8.97
N GLU A 48 -3.62 19.12 -8.49
CA GLU A 48 -3.67 17.68 -8.79
C GLU A 48 -4.69 16.90 -7.93
N GLY A 49 -5.44 17.57 -7.05
CA GLY A 49 -6.48 16.94 -6.23
C GLY A 49 -5.95 15.97 -5.16
N LEU A 50 -4.73 16.22 -4.65
CA LEU A 50 -4.12 15.35 -3.62
C LEU A 50 -4.66 15.60 -2.21
N VAL A 51 -5.38 16.70 -2.02
CA VAL A 51 -6.04 17.06 -0.78
C VAL A 51 -7.55 16.97 -1.01
N PRO A 52 -8.27 16.15 -0.23
CA PRO A 52 -9.71 16.01 -0.37
C PRO A 52 -10.42 17.32 0.00
N SER A 53 -11.59 17.53 -0.60
CA SER A 53 -12.41 18.69 -0.27
C SER A 53 -12.95 18.61 1.18
N PRO A 54 -13.32 19.76 1.79
CA PRO A 54 -13.97 19.77 3.10
C PRO A 54 -15.22 18.88 3.14
N ASP A 55 -16.04 18.89 2.08
CA ASP A 55 -17.27 18.08 2.00
C ASP A 55 -16.98 16.58 1.98
N GLU A 56 -15.96 16.15 1.24
CA GLU A 56 -15.51 14.75 1.23
C GLU A 56 -14.99 14.31 2.60
N THR A 57 -14.31 15.21 3.32
CA THR A 57 -13.81 14.96 4.67
C THR A 57 -14.97 14.81 5.65
N LEU A 58 -15.96 15.71 5.59
CA LEU A 58 -17.17 15.65 6.42
C LEU A 58 -17.98 14.39 6.13
N LYS A 59 -18.10 13.98 4.86
CA LYS A 59 -18.78 12.76 4.45
C LYS A 59 -18.13 11.50 5.04
N ARG A 60 -16.80 11.37 4.91
CA ARG A 60 -16.04 10.25 5.52
C ARG A 60 -16.19 10.23 7.04
N ARG A 61 -16.14 11.40 7.69
CA ARG A 61 -16.38 11.52 9.14
C ARG A 61 -17.77 11.05 9.54
N SER A 62 -18.81 11.45 8.80
CA SER A 62 -20.19 11.03 9.05
C SER A 62 -20.36 9.50 8.91
N ILE A 63 -19.74 8.91 7.88
CA ILE A 63 -19.72 7.45 7.69
C ILE A 63 -19.09 6.75 8.89
N VAL A 64 -17.93 7.21 9.38
CA VAL A 64 -17.26 6.60 10.54
C VAL A 64 -18.14 6.66 11.79
N LEU A 65 -18.73 7.82 12.09
CA LEU A 65 -19.63 7.97 13.26
C LEU A 65 -20.86 7.05 13.16
N ARG A 66 -21.39 6.85 11.95
CA ARG A 66 -22.50 5.92 11.71
C ARG A 66 -22.06 4.47 11.88
N LEU A 67 -20.87 4.11 11.41
CA LEU A 67 -20.30 2.77 11.61
C LEU A 67 -20.08 2.48 13.10
N GLU A 68 -19.55 3.43 13.87
CA GLU A 68 -19.41 3.30 15.33
C GLU A 68 -20.75 2.99 16.00
N LYS A 69 -21.81 3.74 15.64
CA LYS A 69 -23.16 3.48 16.15
C LYS A 69 -23.69 2.10 15.75
N ILE A 70 -23.54 1.73 14.48
CA ILE A 70 -23.98 0.43 13.95
C ILE A 70 -23.31 -0.73 14.69
N VAL A 71 -21.99 -0.65 14.90
CA VAL A 71 -21.21 -1.67 15.58
C VAL A 71 -21.58 -1.75 17.06
N GLN A 72 -21.83 -0.62 17.72
CA GLN A 72 -22.29 -0.60 19.10
C GLN A 72 -23.70 -1.20 19.26
N ASP A 73 -24.65 -0.83 18.40
CA ASP A 73 -26.00 -1.40 18.44
C ASP A 73 -26.00 -2.92 18.14
N TRP A 74 -25.14 -3.35 17.20
CA TRP A 74 -24.93 -4.76 16.87
C TRP A 74 -24.41 -5.54 18.07
N ILE A 75 -23.38 -5.06 18.79
CA ILE A 75 -22.81 -5.83 19.88
C ILE A 75 -23.77 -5.95 21.07
N THR A 76 -24.57 -4.92 21.36
CA THR A 76 -25.61 -4.99 22.39
C THR A 76 -26.64 -6.06 22.05
N LYS A 77 -27.03 -6.18 20.77
CA LYS A 77 -27.94 -7.23 20.30
C LYS A 77 -27.31 -8.63 20.45
N VAL A 78 -26.03 -8.79 20.10
CA VAL A 78 -25.31 -10.07 20.27
C VAL A 78 -25.23 -10.45 21.75
N ALA A 79 -24.93 -9.49 22.64
CA ALA A 79 -24.89 -9.74 24.09
C ALA A 79 -26.23 -10.25 24.63
N TRP A 80 -27.34 -9.66 24.19
CA TRP A 80 -28.69 -10.11 24.54
C TRP A 80 -29.00 -11.51 24.00
N GLN A 81 -28.66 -11.80 22.73
CA GLN A 81 -28.87 -13.13 22.11
C GLN A 81 -28.07 -14.23 22.82
N ARG A 82 -26.87 -13.89 23.32
CA ARG A 82 -26.01 -14.79 24.12
C ARG A 82 -26.46 -14.89 25.58
N LYS A 83 -27.62 -14.33 25.95
CA LYS A 83 -28.21 -14.35 27.31
C LYS A 83 -27.24 -13.86 28.40
N ARG A 84 -26.47 -12.81 28.10
CA ARG A 84 -25.62 -12.15 29.10
C ARG A 84 -26.49 -11.53 30.20
N PRO A 85 -25.97 -11.42 31.45
CA PRO A 85 -26.66 -10.68 32.51
C PRO A 85 -26.87 -9.21 32.09
N GLU A 86 -27.85 -8.51 32.67
CA GLU A 86 -28.16 -7.12 32.32
C GLU A 86 -26.94 -6.21 32.34
N ASN A 87 -26.10 -6.32 33.38
CA ASN A 87 -24.83 -5.60 33.48
C ASN A 87 -23.85 -5.93 32.34
N GLY A 88 -23.86 -7.18 31.85
CA GLY A 88 -23.03 -7.61 30.71
C GLY A 88 -23.57 -7.13 29.37
N ILE A 89 -24.88 -6.86 29.26
CA ILE A 89 -25.50 -6.27 28.06
C ILE A 89 -25.22 -4.76 28.04
N SER A 90 -25.41 -4.07 29.17
CA SER A 90 -25.14 -2.62 29.27
C SER A 90 -23.67 -2.28 29.05
N ASN A 91 -22.76 -3.17 29.47
CA ASN A 91 -21.32 -2.97 29.36
C ASN A 91 -20.72 -3.53 28.06
N ALA A 92 -21.52 -4.18 27.21
CA ALA A 92 -21.05 -4.68 25.92
C ALA A 92 -20.61 -3.51 25.04
N SER A 93 -19.32 -3.46 24.73
CA SER A 93 -18.72 -2.37 23.96
C SER A 93 -18.01 -2.93 22.73
N ALA A 94 -18.27 -2.30 21.59
CA ALA A 94 -17.57 -2.55 20.34
C ALA A 94 -17.29 -1.21 19.67
N GLY A 95 -16.20 -1.15 18.91
CA GLY A 95 -15.77 0.11 18.34
C GLY A 95 -15.15 -0.04 16.97
N VAL A 96 -14.89 1.11 16.37
CA VAL A 96 -14.23 1.22 15.07
C VAL A 96 -12.96 2.04 15.24
N ILE A 97 -11.83 1.52 14.73
CA ILE A 97 -10.58 2.28 14.66
C ILE A 97 -10.21 2.48 13.21
N ILE A 98 -10.17 3.74 12.80
CA ILE A 98 -9.65 4.13 11.50
C ILE A 98 -8.13 4.04 11.45
N TYR A 99 -7.64 3.46 10.37
CA TYR A 99 -6.21 3.33 10.08
C TYR A 99 -5.96 3.54 8.59
N GLY A 100 -4.80 3.12 8.10
CA GLY A 100 -4.41 3.23 6.71
C GLY A 100 -4.25 4.68 6.25
N SER A 101 -4.49 4.93 4.96
CA SER A 101 -4.28 6.27 4.39
C SER A 101 -5.26 7.31 4.95
N TYR A 102 -6.48 6.90 5.30
CA TYR A 102 -7.46 7.75 5.98
C TYR A 102 -7.02 8.07 7.41
N GLY A 103 -6.61 7.06 8.18
CA GLY A 103 -6.14 7.23 9.56
C GLY A 103 -4.85 8.06 9.68
N LEU A 104 -3.98 8.04 8.68
CA LEU A 104 -2.82 8.95 8.60
C LEU A 104 -3.17 10.36 8.13
N GLY A 105 -4.39 10.58 7.63
CA GLY A 105 -4.82 11.85 7.06
C GLY A 105 -4.12 12.18 5.74
N VAL A 106 -3.83 11.19 4.89
CA VAL A 106 -3.22 11.34 3.55
C VAL A 106 -4.02 10.68 2.43
N HIS A 107 -5.31 10.45 2.71
CA HIS A 107 -6.27 9.95 1.76
C HIS A 107 -6.58 10.99 0.68
N ASN A 108 -7.02 10.52 -0.49
CA ASN A 108 -7.56 11.33 -1.58
C ASN A 108 -9.02 10.92 -1.86
N SER A 109 -9.67 11.55 -2.84
CA SER A 109 -11.06 11.27 -3.21
C SER A 109 -11.36 9.80 -3.52
N GLU A 110 -10.38 9.10 -4.12
CA GLU A 110 -10.46 7.68 -4.50
C GLU A 110 -10.12 6.71 -3.36
N SER A 111 -9.59 7.20 -2.24
CA SER A 111 -9.17 6.35 -1.12
C SER A 111 -10.37 5.78 -0.37
N ASP A 112 -10.24 4.52 -0.02
CA ASP A 112 -11.10 3.77 0.88
C ASP A 112 -10.92 4.19 2.34
N ILE A 113 -11.85 3.72 3.18
CA ILE A 113 -11.76 3.80 4.64
C ILE A 113 -11.36 2.43 5.16
N ASP A 114 -10.12 2.32 5.62
CA ASP A 114 -9.65 1.20 6.44
C ASP A 114 -10.20 1.35 7.87
N ALA A 115 -11.14 0.50 8.27
CA ALA A 115 -11.88 0.60 9.52
C ALA A 115 -11.83 -0.72 10.30
N LEU A 116 -10.96 -0.81 11.30
CA LEU A 116 -10.92 -1.98 12.19
C LEU A 116 -12.16 -1.99 13.08
N CYS A 117 -13.05 -2.96 12.89
CA CYS A 117 -14.08 -3.28 13.86
C CYS A 117 -13.46 -4.13 14.97
N PHE A 118 -13.67 -3.76 16.23
CA PHE A 118 -13.27 -4.60 17.36
C PHE A 118 -14.42 -4.81 18.32
N GLY A 119 -14.46 -5.97 18.96
CA GLY A 119 -15.50 -6.32 19.92
C GLY A 119 -15.02 -7.36 20.94
N PRO A 120 -15.87 -7.67 21.92
CA PRO A 120 -15.55 -8.57 23.02
C PRO A 120 -15.44 -10.02 22.53
N PHE A 121 -14.71 -10.85 23.27
CA PHE A 121 -14.46 -12.25 22.92
C PHE A 121 -15.70 -13.11 22.64
N PHE A 122 -16.85 -12.75 23.21
CA PHE A 122 -18.08 -13.53 23.01
C PHE A 122 -18.71 -13.35 21.63
N ALA A 123 -18.31 -12.32 20.88
CA ALA A 123 -18.74 -12.12 19.51
C ALA A 123 -17.75 -12.82 18.56
N THR A 124 -18.25 -13.80 17.79
CA THR A 124 -17.44 -14.61 16.88
C THR A 124 -17.30 -13.97 15.51
N MET A 125 -16.22 -14.28 14.81
CA MET A 125 -16.00 -13.76 13.46
C MET A 125 -16.98 -14.41 12.45
N GLU A 126 -17.22 -15.71 12.61
CA GLU A 126 -17.99 -16.53 11.66
C GLU A 126 -19.49 -16.25 11.73
N GLU A 127 -20.06 -16.21 12.94
CA GLU A 127 -21.50 -16.04 13.14
C GLU A 127 -21.83 -14.56 13.36
N ASP A 128 -21.18 -13.92 14.33
CA ASP A 128 -21.62 -12.59 14.75
C ASP A 128 -21.17 -11.52 13.75
N PHE A 129 -19.93 -11.56 13.26
CA PHE A 129 -19.41 -10.56 12.32
C PHE A 129 -19.83 -10.83 10.86
N PHE A 130 -19.49 -11.99 10.29
CA PHE A 130 -19.75 -12.28 8.87
C PHE A 130 -21.21 -12.58 8.54
N ILE A 131 -22.07 -12.88 9.52
CA ILE A 131 -23.50 -13.08 9.31
C ILE A 131 -24.30 -12.00 10.04
N GLY A 132 -24.10 -11.82 11.34
CA GLY A 132 -24.83 -10.85 12.15
C GLY A 132 -24.65 -9.41 11.68
N LEU A 133 -23.43 -8.88 11.75
CA LEU A 133 -23.11 -7.51 11.34
C LEU A 133 -23.33 -7.32 9.83
N HIS A 134 -23.00 -8.32 9.00
CA HIS A 134 -23.34 -8.32 7.58
C HIS A 134 -24.83 -8.01 7.34
N ASN A 135 -25.74 -8.68 8.06
CA ASN A 135 -27.18 -8.46 7.91
C ASN A 135 -27.62 -7.06 8.37
N VAL A 136 -27.01 -6.55 9.44
CA VAL A 136 -27.24 -5.16 9.90
C VAL A 136 -26.80 -4.17 8.82
N LEU A 137 -25.59 -4.34 8.28
CA LEU A 137 -25.06 -3.50 7.20
C LEU A 137 -25.94 -3.58 5.94
N LYS A 138 -26.39 -4.78 5.56
CA LYS A 138 -27.27 -4.98 4.41
C LYS A 138 -28.60 -4.24 4.55
N SER A 139 -29.11 -4.08 5.77
CA SER A 139 -30.32 -3.32 6.07
C SER A 139 -30.10 -1.81 6.26
N THR A 140 -28.83 -1.35 6.31
CA THR A 140 -28.49 0.05 6.53
C THR A 140 -28.62 0.87 5.26
N SER A 141 -29.39 1.95 5.30
CA SER A 141 -29.51 2.87 4.16
C SER A 141 -28.16 3.48 3.76
N GLY A 142 -27.86 3.45 2.46
CA GLY A 142 -26.61 3.92 1.88
C GLY A 142 -25.51 2.86 1.78
N VAL A 143 -25.69 1.67 2.36
CA VAL A 143 -24.74 0.56 2.22
C VAL A 143 -25.09 -0.29 0.98
N SER A 144 -24.08 -0.67 0.21
CA SER A 144 -24.21 -1.52 -0.96
C SER A 144 -22.94 -2.35 -1.20
N LYS A 145 -23.02 -3.34 -2.10
CA LYS A 145 -21.90 -4.18 -2.54
C LYS A 145 -21.07 -4.79 -1.39
N ILE A 146 -21.75 -5.39 -0.42
CA ILE A 146 -21.09 -6.06 0.70
C ILE A 146 -20.49 -7.39 0.22
N HIS A 147 -19.20 -7.58 0.45
CA HIS A 147 -18.45 -8.78 0.10
C HIS A 147 -17.60 -9.26 1.28
N CYS A 148 -17.73 -10.53 1.65
CA CYS A 148 -16.98 -11.13 2.75
C CYS A 148 -15.75 -11.87 2.24
N VAL A 149 -14.56 -11.40 2.61
CA VAL A 149 -13.28 -12.06 2.34
C VAL A 149 -12.88 -12.89 3.55
N LYS A 150 -13.22 -14.18 3.56
CA LYS A 150 -12.97 -15.10 4.69
C LYS A 150 -11.59 -15.76 4.61
N ASP A 151 -11.18 -16.16 3.40
CA ASP A 151 -9.99 -16.96 3.14
C ASP A 151 -8.74 -16.09 2.85
N ALA A 152 -8.45 -15.12 3.71
CA ALA A 152 -7.30 -14.23 3.57
C ALA A 152 -6.45 -14.18 4.84
N LYS A 153 -5.19 -13.71 4.73
CA LYS A 153 -4.33 -13.48 5.90
C LYS A 153 -4.97 -12.56 6.94
N VAL A 154 -5.78 -11.62 6.47
CA VAL A 154 -6.61 -10.72 7.27
C VAL A 154 -8.04 -10.82 6.72
N PRO A 155 -8.93 -11.57 7.40
CA PRO A 155 -10.34 -11.67 7.02
C PRO A 155 -11.05 -10.32 7.22
N LEU A 156 -11.90 -9.94 6.27
CA LEU A 156 -12.57 -8.64 6.29
C LEU A 156 -13.88 -8.61 5.47
N MET A 157 -14.74 -7.64 5.76
CA MET A 157 -15.84 -7.25 4.89
C MET A 157 -15.48 -6.01 4.07
N ARG A 158 -15.73 -6.06 2.77
CA ARG A 158 -15.66 -4.90 1.87
C ARG A 158 -17.06 -4.44 1.54
N PHE A 159 -17.31 -3.14 1.57
CA PHE A 159 -18.61 -2.60 1.17
C PHE A 159 -18.49 -1.15 0.73
N ILE A 160 -19.54 -0.65 0.06
CA ILE A 160 -19.66 0.77 -0.28
C ILE A 160 -20.68 1.39 0.67
N PHE A 161 -20.30 2.44 1.39
CA PHE A 161 -21.18 3.22 2.23
C PHE A 161 -21.27 4.66 1.69
N GLU A 162 -22.44 5.04 1.20
CA GLU A 162 -22.73 6.34 0.57
C GLU A 162 -21.77 6.68 -0.58
N GLY A 163 -21.35 5.66 -1.34
CA GLY A 163 -20.40 5.83 -2.45
C GLY A 163 -18.93 5.79 -2.04
N ILE A 164 -18.60 5.58 -0.77
CA ILE A 164 -17.21 5.44 -0.29
C ILE A 164 -16.94 3.97 0.02
N ALA A 165 -15.85 3.42 -0.50
CA ALA A 165 -15.41 2.06 -0.19
C ALA A 165 -14.89 1.96 1.25
N VAL A 166 -15.25 0.89 1.95
CA VAL A 166 -14.84 0.58 3.32
C VAL A 166 -14.32 -0.84 3.37
N ASP A 167 -13.09 -1.00 3.86
CA ASP A 167 -12.47 -2.29 4.17
C ASP A 167 -12.47 -2.45 5.70
N MET A 168 -13.26 -3.41 6.18
CA MET A 168 -13.52 -3.60 7.61
C MET A 168 -13.08 -4.99 8.08
N PRO A 169 -11.86 -5.15 8.61
CA PRO A 169 -11.47 -6.36 9.35
C PRO A 169 -12.09 -6.38 10.75
N TYR A 170 -12.09 -7.56 11.38
CA TYR A 170 -12.64 -7.76 12.72
C TYR A 170 -11.61 -8.34 13.70
N ALA A 171 -11.39 -7.65 14.82
CA ALA A 171 -10.56 -8.12 15.93
C ALA A 171 -11.41 -8.45 17.16
N ARG A 172 -11.19 -9.62 17.75
CA ARG A 172 -11.76 -9.96 19.06
C ARG A 172 -10.76 -9.59 20.14
N LEU A 173 -11.18 -8.74 21.08
CA LEU A 173 -10.30 -8.24 22.12
C LEU A 173 -10.90 -8.52 23.51
N PRO A 174 -10.05 -8.74 24.53
CA PRO A 174 -10.49 -8.66 25.90
C PRO A 174 -11.03 -7.25 26.22
N GLU A 175 -11.94 -7.17 27.17
CA GLU A 175 -12.42 -5.89 27.68
C GLU A 175 -11.25 -5.06 28.24
N ASN A 176 -11.26 -3.75 28.00
CA ASN A 176 -10.27 -2.79 28.50
C ASN A 176 -8.82 -2.99 28.01
N VAL A 177 -8.59 -3.65 26.88
CA VAL A 177 -7.24 -3.73 26.29
C VAL A 177 -6.82 -2.41 25.66
N ASP A 178 -5.70 -1.88 26.13
CA ASP A 178 -4.97 -0.85 25.39
C ASP A 178 -4.26 -1.48 24.19
N MET A 179 -4.85 -1.30 23.00
CA MET A 179 -4.32 -1.78 21.72
C MET A 179 -2.99 -1.13 21.34
N LEU A 180 -2.66 0.02 21.95
CA LEU A 180 -1.42 0.75 21.72
C LEU A 180 -0.33 0.39 22.73
N SER A 181 -0.65 -0.44 23.72
CA SER A 181 0.35 -0.98 24.65
C SER A 181 1.50 -1.61 23.86
N PRO A 182 2.77 -1.34 24.24
CA PRO A 182 3.94 -2.01 23.65
C PRO A 182 3.85 -3.53 23.76
N MET A 183 3.24 -4.03 24.84
CA MET A 183 3.04 -5.44 25.11
C MET A 183 1.55 -5.75 25.07
N LEU A 184 1.13 -6.45 24.01
CA LEU A 184 -0.22 -6.99 23.92
C LEU A 184 -0.35 -8.24 24.81
N PRO A 185 -1.54 -8.50 25.37
CA PRO A 185 -1.79 -9.72 26.13
C PRO A 185 -1.47 -10.99 25.32
N THR A 186 -0.91 -12.00 25.98
CA THR A 186 -0.61 -13.31 25.37
C THR A 186 -1.85 -14.09 24.93
N SER A 187 -3.05 -13.65 25.35
CA SER A 187 -4.34 -14.22 24.95
C SER A 187 -4.80 -13.83 23.54
N ILE A 188 -4.10 -12.92 22.86
CA ILE A 188 -4.45 -12.48 21.51
C ILE A 188 -3.88 -13.46 20.48
N ASP A 189 -4.74 -14.00 19.61
CA ASP A 189 -4.35 -14.93 18.55
C ASP A 189 -3.57 -14.23 17.41
N GLU A 190 -2.83 -15.01 16.61
CA GLU A 190 -2.02 -14.48 15.51
C GLU A 190 -2.81 -13.69 14.46
N THR A 191 -4.06 -14.05 14.19
CA THR A 191 -4.90 -13.35 13.21
C THR A 191 -5.24 -11.97 13.74
N THR A 192 -5.66 -11.89 15.00
CA THR A 192 -5.92 -10.63 15.67
C THR A 192 -4.64 -9.76 15.75
N LEU A 193 -3.46 -10.34 16.02
CA LEU A 193 -2.19 -9.61 15.99
C LEU A 193 -1.90 -8.99 14.61
N LYS A 194 -2.11 -9.75 13.53
CA LYS A 194 -1.93 -9.25 12.15
C LYS A 194 -2.89 -8.11 11.83
N ILE A 195 -4.14 -8.22 12.27
CA ILE A 195 -5.16 -7.18 12.11
C ILE A 195 -4.78 -5.90 12.87
N LEU A 196 -4.33 -6.04 14.12
CA LEU A 196 -3.92 -4.92 14.96
C LEU A 196 -2.65 -4.22 14.45
N SER A 197 -1.75 -4.94 13.77
CA SER A 197 -0.49 -4.38 13.27
C SER A 197 -0.70 -3.11 12.44
N GLY A 198 -1.67 -3.11 11.52
CA GLY A 198 -1.99 -1.94 10.71
C GLY A 198 -2.39 -0.71 11.54
N VAL A 199 -3.20 -0.91 12.59
CA VAL A 199 -3.60 0.17 13.51
C VAL A 199 -2.41 0.68 14.32
N ARG A 200 -1.64 -0.25 14.90
CA ARG A 200 -0.50 0.06 15.78
C ARG A 200 0.59 0.81 15.05
N VAL A 201 0.92 0.40 13.83
CA VAL A 201 1.89 1.09 12.99
C VAL A 201 1.42 2.52 12.67
N ASN A 202 0.17 2.71 12.24
CA ASN A 202 -0.34 4.04 11.92
C ASN A 202 -0.28 4.97 13.14
N LYS A 203 -0.78 4.50 14.29
CA LYS A 203 -0.77 5.29 15.53
C LYS A 203 0.65 5.62 15.98
N ARG A 204 1.59 4.67 15.88
CA ARG A 204 2.98 4.94 16.23
C ARG A 204 3.62 5.94 15.28
N ILE A 205 3.41 5.83 13.96
CA ILE A 205 3.91 6.84 13.00
C ILE A 205 3.45 8.24 13.43
N LEU A 206 2.15 8.41 13.73
CA LEU A 206 1.60 9.70 14.16
C LEU A 206 2.19 10.21 15.49
N GLN A 207 2.58 9.32 16.40
CA GLN A 207 3.25 9.67 17.65
C GLN A 207 4.74 10.02 17.47
N LEU A 208 5.38 9.49 16.43
CA LEU A 208 6.82 9.61 16.20
C LEU A 208 7.20 10.77 15.27
N VAL A 209 6.25 11.32 14.52
CA VAL A 209 6.51 12.46 13.62
C VAL A 209 6.47 13.79 14.39
N PRO A 210 7.47 14.67 14.23
CA PRO A 210 7.54 15.93 14.96
C PRO A 210 6.48 16.95 14.52
N HIS A 211 6.21 17.01 13.21
CA HIS A 211 5.22 17.92 12.62
C HIS A 211 4.27 17.15 11.70
N LEU A 212 3.02 17.01 12.14
CA LEU A 212 2.01 16.20 11.44
C LEU A 212 1.72 16.71 10.02
N GLU A 213 1.56 18.03 9.85
CA GLU A 213 1.22 18.63 8.55
C GLU A 213 2.33 18.43 7.50
N ASN A 214 3.59 18.59 7.91
CA ASN A 214 4.75 18.35 7.05
C ASN A 214 4.84 16.88 6.65
N PHE A 215 4.67 15.96 7.61
CA PHE A 215 4.62 14.53 7.33
C PHE A 215 3.52 14.18 6.34
N GLN A 216 2.30 14.66 6.57
CA GLN A 216 1.16 14.37 5.70
C GLN A 216 1.35 14.95 4.29
N SER A 217 1.93 16.15 4.18
CA SER A 217 2.22 16.80 2.90
C SER A 217 3.31 16.06 2.14
N LEU A 218 4.40 15.69 2.82
CA LEU A 218 5.49 14.90 2.23
C LEU A 218 4.98 13.53 1.75
N LEU A 219 4.20 12.83 2.58
CA LEU A 219 3.68 11.51 2.23
C LEU A 219 2.70 11.59 1.04
N ARG A 220 1.84 12.61 0.95
CA ARG A 220 1.00 12.83 -0.24
C ARG A 220 1.85 13.06 -1.50
N CYS A 221 2.86 13.93 -1.41
CA CYS A 221 3.79 14.24 -2.49
C CYS A 221 4.53 12.98 -2.98
N VAL A 222 5.15 12.23 -2.07
CA VAL A 222 5.90 11.01 -2.38
C VAL A 222 4.98 9.90 -2.88
N LYS A 223 3.76 9.74 -2.33
CA LYS A 223 2.78 8.78 -2.83
C LYS A 223 2.37 9.13 -4.26
N PHE A 224 2.13 10.41 -4.56
CA PHE A 224 1.83 10.86 -5.92
C PHE A 224 2.99 10.62 -6.87
N TRP A 225 4.23 10.97 -6.48
CA TRP A 225 5.44 10.64 -7.24
C TRP A 225 5.55 9.15 -7.53
N ALA A 226 5.43 8.29 -6.52
CA ALA A 226 5.60 6.86 -6.69
C ALA A 226 4.53 6.29 -7.65
N LYS A 227 3.30 6.81 -7.59
CA LYS A 227 2.23 6.49 -8.54
C LYS A 227 2.57 6.93 -9.95
N GLN A 228 2.93 8.20 -10.16
CA GLN A 228 3.25 8.74 -11.49
C GLN A 228 4.45 8.04 -12.10
N ARG A 229 5.45 7.71 -11.29
CA ARG A 229 6.68 7.06 -11.71
C ARG A 229 6.59 5.54 -11.83
N GLY A 230 5.43 4.95 -11.55
CA GLY A 230 5.19 3.51 -11.71
C GLY A 230 5.89 2.63 -10.68
N VAL A 231 6.32 3.19 -9.55
CA VAL A 231 7.03 2.49 -8.46
C VAL A 231 6.17 2.36 -7.19
N TYR A 232 4.85 2.43 -7.35
CA TYR A 232 3.86 2.18 -6.30
C TYR A 232 3.01 0.96 -6.66
N GLY A 233 2.97 -0.04 -5.78
CA GLY A 233 2.17 -1.25 -5.98
C GLY A 233 2.82 -2.50 -5.40
N HIS A 234 2.47 -2.84 -4.16
CA HIS A 234 3.05 -3.98 -3.45
C HIS A 234 2.91 -5.32 -4.20
N LEU A 235 1.78 -5.56 -4.88
CA LEU A 235 1.55 -6.79 -5.66
C LEU A 235 2.43 -6.88 -6.92
N PHE A 236 2.97 -5.75 -7.40
CA PHE A 236 3.87 -5.69 -8.56
C PHE A 236 5.35 -5.66 -8.14
N GLY A 237 5.65 -5.94 -6.87
CA GLY A 237 7.01 -5.93 -6.36
C GLY A 237 7.56 -4.53 -6.07
N PHE A 238 6.70 -3.51 -5.94
CA PHE A 238 7.09 -2.14 -5.63
C PHE A 238 6.70 -1.71 -4.20
N LEU A 239 6.95 -0.44 -3.89
CA LEU A 239 6.62 0.16 -2.59
C LEU A 239 5.10 0.23 -2.42
N GLY A 240 4.63 -0.18 -1.24
CA GLY A 240 3.25 0.00 -0.79
C GLY A 240 3.07 1.27 0.05
N GLY A 241 1.83 1.65 0.35
CA GLY A 241 1.51 2.85 1.13
C GLY A 241 2.23 2.91 2.48
N ILE A 242 2.32 1.78 3.20
CA ILE A 242 3.01 1.74 4.50
C ILE A 242 4.52 1.96 4.38
N HIS A 243 5.15 1.43 3.32
CA HIS A 243 6.57 1.65 3.07
C HIS A 243 6.84 3.14 2.91
N LEU A 244 6.07 3.83 2.05
CA LEU A 244 6.21 5.27 1.85
C LEU A 244 5.92 6.08 3.11
N ALA A 245 4.97 5.64 3.93
CA ALA A 245 4.66 6.31 5.21
C ALA A 245 5.85 6.24 6.17
N ILE A 246 6.47 5.08 6.33
CA ILE A 246 7.65 4.93 7.21
C ILE A 246 8.84 5.71 6.65
N LEU A 247 9.10 5.62 5.35
CA LEU A 247 10.18 6.40 4.71
C LEU A 247 9.97 7.91 4.89
N SER A 248 8.73 8.40 4.74
CA SER A 248 8.40 9.82 4.93
C SER A 248 8.55 10.24 6.41
N ALA A 249 8.08 9.39 7.33
CA ALA A 249 8.23 9.64 8.77
C ALA A 249 9.71 9.71 9.19
N PHE A 250 10.55 8.84 8.63
CA PHE A 250 12.00 8.85 8.87
C PHE A 250 12.63 10.18 8.46
N ILE A 251 12.26 10.71 7.29
CA ILE A 251 12.76 12.02 6.84
C ILE A 251 12.29 13.14 7.78
N CYS A 252 11.02 13.14 8.19
CA CYS A 252 10.53 14.12 9.16
C CYS A 252 11.24 14.03 10.52
N GLN A 253 11.60 12.83 11.01
CA GLN A 253 12.37 12.68 12.25
C GLN A 253 13.79 13.21 12.14
N THR A 254 14.46 12.93 11.02
CA THR A 254 15.86 13.34 10.79
C THR A 254 16.01 14.80 10.36
N SER A 255 14.90 15.49 10.08
CA SER A 255 14.88 16.88 9.61
C SER A 255 13.60 17.59 10.08
N PRO A 256 13.39 17.76 11.42
CA PRO A 256 12.13 18.25 11.99
C PRO A 256 11.80 19.67 11.52
N ASP A 257 12.79 20.56 11.47
CA ASP A 257 12.59 21.98 11.20
C ASP A 257 12.52 22.32 9.69
N PHE A 258 12.54 21.31 8.81
CA PHE A 258 12.59 21.53 7.38
C PHE A 258 11.19 21.79 6.81
N CYS A 259 11.10 22.74 5.87
CA CYS A 259 9.90 22.97 5.09
C CYS A 259 9.68 21.84 4.06
N LEU A 260 8.49 21.80 3.44
CA LEU A 260 8.09 20.72 2.55
C LEU A 260 9.05 20.52 1.35
N SER A 261 9.49 21.59 0.69
CA SER A 261 10.41 21.48 -0.45
C SER A 261 11.75 20.87 -0.04
N ALA A 262 12.31 21.30 1.09
CA ALA A 262 13.54 20.77 1.66
C ALA A 262 13.38 19.31 2.10
N LEU A 263 12.22 18.92 2.65
CA LEU A 263 11.90 17.53 2.99
C LEU A 263 11.84 16.64 1.73
N VAL A 264 11.30 17.13 0.61
CA VAL A 264 11.29 16.39 -0.66
C VAL A 264 12.71 16.19 -1.18
N LEU A 265 13.54 17.24 -1.20
CA LEU A 265 14.96 17.12 -1.54
C LEU A 265 15.68 16.10 -0.64
N LYS A 266 15.47 16.19 0.68
CA LYS A 266 16.06 15.28 1.66
C LYS A 266 15.63 13.85 1.42
N PHE A 267 14.34 13.61 1.15
CA PHE A 267 13.79 12.29 0.85
C PHE A 267 14.55 11.61 -0.30
N PHE A 268 14.69 12.29 -1.44
CA PHE A 268 15.38 11.72 -2.59
C PHE A 268 16.87 11.55 -2.35
N ASN A 269 17.54 12.56 -1.77
CA ASN A 269 18.96 12.46 -1.43
C ASN A 269 19.25 11.29 -0.49
N THR A 270 18.43 11.12 0.55
CA THR A 270 18.60 10.06 1.53
C THR A 270 18.40 8.69 0.90
N PHE A 271 17.30 8.44 0.18
CA PHE A 271 17.00 7.09 -0.33
C PHE A 271 17.72 6.73 -1.63
N ALA A 272 18.23 7.70 -2.38
CA ALA A 272 19.15 7.46 -3.49
C ALA A 272 20.52 6.98 -3.01
N ASN A 273 20.98 7.49 -1.86
CA ASN A 273 22.29 7.17 -1.28
C ASN A 273 22.21 6.23 -0.07
N TRP A 274 21.03 5.69 0.23
CA TRP A 274 20.85 4.81 1.38
C TRP A 274 21.62 3.51 1.16
N PRO A 275 22.38 3.02 2.15
CA PRO A 275 23.22 1.83 2.00
C PRO A 275 22.39 0.54 2.12
N TRP A 276 21.48 0.32 1.19
CA TRP A 276 20.68 -0.91 1.11
C TRP A 276 21.59 -2.14 1.08
N PRO A 277 21.28 -3.23 1.82
CA PRO A 277 20.02 -3.51 2.51
C PRO A 277 20.02 -3.13 4.00
N ILE A 278 20.73 -2.10 4.45
CA ILE A 278 20.58 -1.62 5.83
C ILE A 278 19.12 -1.17 6.06
N PRO A 279 18.45 -1.62 7.13
CA PRO A 279 17.03 -1.31 7.32
C PRO A 279 16.78 0.15 7.69
N VAL A 280 15.70 0.70 7.15
CA VAL A 280 15.15 1.97 7.62
C VAL A 280 14.34 1.72 8.87
N VAL A 281 14.69 2.40 9.96
CA VAL A 281 14.07 2.25 11.28
C VAL A 281 13.73 3.63 11.82
N LEU A 282 12.49 3.82 12.25
CA LEU A 282 12.10 5.05 12.96
C LEU A 282 12.72 5.04 14.36
N GLN A 283 13.25 6.19 14.77
CA GLN A 283 13.82 6.33 16.10
C GLN A 283 12.70 6.39 17.13
N ASP A 284 12.81 5.53 18.14
CA ASP A 284 11.86 5.43 19.24
C ASP A 284 12.63 5.32 20.56
N ASN A 285 12.60 6.37 21.37
CA ASN A 285 13.30 6.41 22.66
C ASN A 285 12.73 5.42 23.70
N THR A 286 11.59 4.80 23.42
CA THR A 286 10.91 3.86 24.34
C THR A 286 11.19 2.39 24.05
N ILE A 287 11.73 2.05 22.87
CA ILE A 287 11.95 0.66 22.45
C ILE A 287 13.44 0.45 22.20
N GLN A 288 14.07 -0.46 22.95
CA GLN A 288 15.40 -0.94 22.61
C GLN A 288 15.31 -1.72 21.29
N VAL A 289 15.78 -1.13 20.20
CA VAL A 289 15.88 -1.80 18.90
C VAL A 289 16.88 -2.94 19.03
N VAL A 290 16.39 -4.18 19.04
CA VAL A 290 17.23 -5.37 18.94
C VAL A 290 17.89 -5.33 17.56
N ARG A 291 19.19 -5.04 17.53
CA ARG A 291 19.97 -4.76 16.31
C ARG A 291 20.34 -6.02 15.51
N ASP A 292 20.06 -7.21 16.02
CA ASP A 292 20.80 -8.41 15.60
C ASP A 292 20.05 -9.37 14.64
N VAL A 293 18.93 -8.95 14.06
CA VAL A 293 18.30 -9.76 12.99
C VAL A 293 18.80 -9.28 11.63
N ILE A 294 19.58 -10.12 10.95
CA ILE A 294 19.90 -9.96 9.52
C ILE A 294 18.59 -10.06 8.75
N GLU A 295 18.06 -8.92 8.31
CA GLU A 295 16.82 -8.89 7.57
C GLU A 295 17.06 -9.27 6.12
N LYS A 296 16.27 -10.24 5.64
CA LYS A 296 16.33 -10.72 4.26
C LYS A 296 15.51 -9.78 3.38
N GLY A 297 16.11 -9.23 2.33
CA GLY A 297 15.41 -8.45 1.32
C GLY A 297 16.28 -7.38 0.70
N TRP A 298 15.80 -6.79 -0.40
CA TRP A 298 16.51 -5.71 -1.10
C TRP A 298 16.38 -4.35 -0.41
N MET A 299 15.21 -4.09 0.21
CA MET A 299 14.88 -2.81 0.85
C MET A 299 14.11 -3.01 2.16
N PRO A 300 14.78 -3.43 3.25
CA PRO A 300 14.10 -3.65 4.51
C PRO A 300 13.66 -2.33 5.16
N ILE A 301 12.39 -2.29 5.57
CA ILE A 301 11.75 -1.13 6.21
C ILE A 301 11.02 -1.66 7.43
N ARG A 302 11.46 -1.27 8.64
CA ARG A 302 10.93 -1.81 9.90
C ARG A 302 9.66 -1.10 10.34
N MET A 303 8.69 -1.89 10.80
CA MET A 303 7.50 -1.37 11.46
C MET A 303 7.90 -0.78 12.83
N PRO A 304 7.36 0.39 13.20
CA PRO A 304 7.71 1.05 14.46
C PRO A 304 6.94 0.50 15.68
N CYS A 305 6.46 -0.74 15.65
CA CYS A 305 5.70 -1.33 16.76
C CYS A 305 6.27 -2.70 17.15
N SER A 306 5.95 -3.18 18.35
CA SER A 306 6.32 -4.53 18.80
C SER A 306 5.28 -5.58 18.37
N PRO A 307 5.67 -6.73 17.79
CA PRO A 307 7.04 -7.14 17.48
C PRO A 307 7.64 -6.31 16.33
N SER A 308 8.92 -5.93 16.49
CA SER A 308 9.66 -5.12 15.51
C SER A 308 10.03 -5.96 14.30
N GLU A 309 9.08 -6.10 13.38
CA GLU A 309 9.23 -6.83 12.12
C GLU A 309 9.37 -5.87 10.93
N CYS A 310 10.01 -6.34 9.87
CA CYS A 310 9.96 -5.65 8.59
C CYS A 310 8.55 -5.64 8.00
N CYS A 311 8.21 -4.54 7.32
CA CYS A 311 7.09 -4.52 6.41
C CYS A 311 7.23 -5.66 5.39
N GLN A 312 6.14 -6.38 5.13
CA GLN A 312 6.13 -7.38 4.09
C GLN A 312 6.46 -6.70 2.75
N SER A 313 7.55 -7.13 2.12
CA SER A 313 8.02 -6.58 0.85
C SER A 313 8.07 -7.66 -0.22
N ASN A 314 7.60 -7.31 -1.42
CA ASN A 314 7.71 -8.15 -2.61
C ASN A 314 8.79 -7.63 -3.57
N VAL A 315 9.68 -6.75 -3.09
CA VAL A 315 10.74 -6.17 -3.92
C VAL A 315 11.69 -7.29 -4.36
N THR A 316 11.95 -7.33 -5.66
CA THR A 316 12.81 -8.29 -6.37
C THR A 316 14.05 -7.56 -6.89
N ARG A 317 14.98 -8.27 -7.56
CA ARG A 317 16.17 -7.62 -8.13
C ARG A 317 15.78 -6.55 -9.15
N SER A 318 14.83 -6.85 -10.03
CA SER A 318 14.40 -5.99 -11.13
C SER A 318 13.67 -4.76 -10.60
N THR A 319 12.73 -4.96 -9.67
CA THR A 319 11.97 -3.85 -9.10
C THR A 319 12.81 -3.00 -8.16
N PHE A 320 13.81 -3.58 -7.46
CA PHE A 320 14.81 -2.83 -6.70
C PHE A 320 15.60 -1.87 -7.59
N THR A 321 16.16 -2.36 -8.70
CA THR A 321 16.87 -1.52 -9.68
C THR A 321 15.98 -0.40 -10.19
N ARG A 322 14.71 -0.69 -10.48
CA ARG A 322 13.73 0.31 -10.93
C ARG A 322 13.46 1.38 -9.89
N ILE A 323 13.24 1.00 -8.63
CA ILE A 323 13.04 1.94 -7.50
C ILE A 323 14.28 2.84 -7.33
N MET A 324 15.48 2.24 -7.33
CA MET A 324 16.72 2.99 -7.17
C MET A 324 16.95 4.00 -8.30
N ASN A 325 16.68 3.62 -9.55
CA ASN A 325 16.76 4.53 -10.70
C ASN A 325 15.82 5.74 -10.53
N GLU A 326 14.61 5.54 -10.00
CA GLU A 326 13.67 6.65 -9.75
C GLU A 326 14.08 7.51 -8.54
N PHE A 327 14.68 6.94 -7.49
CA PHE A 327 15.27 7.74 -6.42
C PHE A 327 16.43 8.59 -6.92
N LEU A 328 17.34 8.02 -7.73
CA LEU A 328 18.45 8.75 -8.34
C LEU A 328 17.96 9.85 -9.29
N ARG A 329 16.93 9.57 -10.11
CA ARG A 329 16.26 10.58 -10.96
C ARG A 329 15.69 11.71 -10.10
N GLY A 330 14.92 11.36 -9.07
CA GLY A 330 14.32 12.34 -8.16
C GLY A 330 15.39 13.20 -7.49
N HIS A 331 16.49 12.58 -7.01
CA HIS A 331 17.60 13.28 -6.39
C HIS A 331 18.22 14.30 -7.36
N LYS A 332 18.56 13.87 -8.58
CA LYS A 332 19.13 14.73 -9.63
C LYS A 332 18.21 15.91 -9.95
N LEU A 333 16.90 15.70 -10.06
CA LEU A 333 15.94 16.77 -10.34
C LEU A 333 15.83 17.74 -9.17
N THR A 334 15.73 17.23 -7.94
CA THR A 334 15.61 18.08 -6.74
C THR A 334 16.89 18.85 -6.41
N MET A 335 18.06 18.40 -6.84
CA MET A 335 19.30 19.18 -6.72
C MET A 335 19.23 20.52 -7.48
N GLY A 336 18.41 20.59 -8.54
CA GLY A 336 18.13 21.81 -9.30
C GLY A 336 16.98 22.65 -8.75
N ILE A 337 16.44 22.36 -7.55
CA ILE A 337 15.22 23.03 -7.05
C ILE A 337 15.37 24.55 -6.87
N LEU A 338 16.59 25.03 -6.67
CA LEU A 338 16.91 26.46 -6.55
C LEU A 338 17.10 27.15 -7.91
N GLN A 339 17.06 26.40 -9.02
CA GLN A 339 17.18 26.98 -10.36
C GLN A 339 15.86 27.69 -10.74
N PRO A 340 15.92 28.85 -11.41
CA PRO A 340 14.71 29.64 -11.72
C PRO A 340 13.69 28.93 -12.62
N ASP A 341 14.15 27.95 -13.40
CA ASP A 341 13.38 27.15 -14.36
C ASP A 341 12.92 25.80 -13.78
N PHE A 342 13.08 25.58 -12.47
CA PHE A 342 12.60 24.37 -11.83
C PHE A 342 11.07 24.28 -11.84
N GLU A 343 10.54 23.19 -12.41
CA GLU A 343 9.12 22.90 -12.42
C GLU A 343 8.83 21.55 -11.75
N TRP A 344 7.89 21.57 -10.79
CA TRP A 344 7.44 20.36 -10.08
C TRP A 344 6.92 19.27 -11.04
N VAL A 345 6.33 19.65 -12.17
CA VAL A 345 5.82 18.71 -13.18
C VAL A 345 6.88 17.72 -13.66
N ASN A 346 8.15 18.13 -13.72
CA ASN A 346 9.25 17.27 -14.15
C ASN A 346 9.49 16.12 -13.16
N LEU A 347 9.35 16.39 -11.86
CA LEU A 347 9.47 15.36 -10.82
C LEU A 347 8.37 14.30 -10.96
N PHE A 348 7.15 14.75 -11.28
CA PHE A 348 5.93 13.94 -11.35
C PHE A 348 5.55 13.49 -12.76
N GLU A 349 6.42 13.68 -13.75
CA GLU A 349 6.17 13.28 -15.13
C GLU A 349 5.68 11.81 -15.18
N PRO A 350 4.55 11.49 -15.82
CA PRO A 350 4.05 10.12 -15.85
C PRO A 350 5.00 9.17 -16.57
N TYR A 351 5.42 8.09 -15.91
CA TYR A 351 6.31 7.08 -16.49
C TYR A 351 5.72 6.38 -17.71
N SER A 352 4.38 6.29 -17.75
CA SER A 352 3.63 5.73 -18.87
C SER A 352 3.96 6.42 -20.21
N ASN A 353 4.27 7.72 -20.21
CA ASN A 353 4.63 8.47 -21.41
C ASN A 353 5.91 7.94 -22.08
N MET A 354 6.89 7.50 -21.27
CA MET A 354 8.17 7.00 -21.73
C MET A 354 8.20 5.48 -21.87
N TYR A 355 7.27 4.77 -21.20
CA TYR A 355 7.34 3.32 -21.02
C TYR A 355 7.50 2.53 -22.32
N ARG A 356 6.75 2.90 -23.37
CA ARG A 356 6.86 2.26 -24.69
C ARG A 356 8.25 2.43 -25.32
N GLN A 357 8.92 3.55 -25.06
CA GLN A 357 10.21 3.89 -25.66
C GLN A 357 11.39 3.25 -24.91
N LEU A 358 11.18 2.86 -23.65
CA LEU A 358 12.24 2.31 -22.79
C LEU A 358 12.50 0.82 -23.04
N TYR A 359 11.53 0.10 -23.60
CA TYR A 359 11.63 -1.34 -23.82
C TYR A 359 11.25 -1.68 -25.27
N SER A 360 12.05 -2.53 -25.91
CA SER A 360 11.78 -3.03 -27.26
C SER A 360 10.79 -4.20 -27.25
N ARG A 361 10.76 -4.97 -26.16
CA ARG A 361 9.95 -6.18 -25.97
C ARG A 361 9.16 -6.09 -24.67
N PHE A 362 7.93 -6.62 -24.71
CA PHE A 362 7.04 -6.66 -23.57
C PHE A 362 6.49 -8.07 -23.36
N LEU A 363 6.39 -8.50 -22.11
CA LEU A 363 5.56 -9.62 -21.71
C LEU A 363 4.11 -9.14 -21.63
N LYS A 364 3.27 -9.64 -22.52
CA LYS A 364 1.82 -9.47 -22.50
C LYS A 364 1.18 -10.57 -21.67
N ILE A 365 0.39 -10.17 -20.69
CA ILE A 365 -0.37 -11.05 -19.79
C ILE A 365 -1.86 -10.85 -20.05
N ASP A 366 -2.47 -11.74 -20.82
CA ASP A 366 -3.89 -11.71 -21.15
C ASP A 366 -4.68 -12.53 -20.12
N LEU A 367 -5.61 -11.89 -19.41
CA LEU A 367 -6.51 -12.54 -18.45
C LEU A 367 -7.94 -12.47 -18.97
N LEU A 368 -8.64 -13.61 -18.99
CA LEU A 368 -10.05 -13.69 -19.34
C LEU A 368 -10.82 -14.47 -18.27
N ALA A 369 -12.00 -13.99 -17.88
CA ALA A 369 -12.89 -14.73 -17.00
C ALA A 369 -14.07 -15.35 -17.76
N CYS A 370 -14.57 -16.48 -17.26
CA CYS A 370 -15.74 -17.16 -17.83
C CYS A 370 -17.04 -16.36 -17.65
N ALA A 371 -17.14 -15.59 -16.57
CA ALA A 371 -18.25 -14.69 -16.26
C ALA A 371 -17.71 -13.34 -15.76
N LYS A 372 -18.46 -12.27 -15.97
CA LYS A 372 -18.04 -10.90 -15.61
C LYS A 372 -17.81 -10.75 -14.11
N ASP A 373 -18.69 -11.35 -13.31
CA ASP A 373 -18.71 -11.26 -11.85
C ASP A 373 -17.52 -12.01 -11.20
N ASN A 374 -16.87 -12.93 -11.94
CA ASN A 374 -15.68 -13.67 -11.47
C ASN A 374 -14.35 -13.03 -11.92
N LEU A 375 -14.39 -11.97 -12.73
CA LEU A 375 -13.17 -11.37 -13.30
C LEU A 375 -12.33 -10.68 -12.23
N GLY A 376 -12.96 -9.97 -11.29
CA GLY A 376 -12.26 -9.29 -10.19
C GLY A 376 -11.47 -10.26 -9.31
N ASP A 377 -12.11 -11.35 -8.89
CA ASP A 377 -11.48 -12.39 -8.08
C ASP A 377 -10.35 -13.10 -8.82
N TRP A 378 -10.54 -13.38 -10.12
CA TRP A 378 -9.50 -13.97 -10.95
C TRP A 378 -8.29 -13.04 -11.09
N ILE A 379 -8.50 -11.77 -11.40
CA ILE A 379 -7.43 -10.77 -11.49
C ILE A 379 -6.73 -10.62 -10.14
N GLY A 380 -7.47 -10.52 -9.04
CA GLY A 380 -6.91 -10.44 -7.69
C GLY A 380 -6.04 -11.64 -7.36
N ARG A 381 -6.49 -12.85 -7.73
CA ARG A 381 -5.72 -14.09 -7.58
C ARG A 381 -4.42 -14.04 -8.37
N VAL A 382 -4.47 -13.63 -9.63
CA VAL A 382 -3.28 -13.52 -10.49
C VAL A 382 -2.30 -12.47 -9.96
N LYS A 383 -2.78 -11.27 -9.63
CA LYS A 383 -1.97 -10.19 -9.04
C LYS A 383 -1.25 -10.61 -7.77
N SER A 384 -1.90 -11.41 -6.92
CA SER A 384 -1.29 -11.92 -5.68
C SER A 384 -0.05 -12.78 -5.91
N ARG A 385 0.14 -13.31 -7.13
CA ARG A 385 1.27 -14.17 -7.50
C ARG A 385 2.23 -13.53 -8.51
N PHE A 386 1.98 -12.30 -8.97
CA PHE A 386 2.93 -11.56 -9.82
C PHE A 386 4.37 -11.55 -9.31
N PRO A 387 4.66 -11.44 -8.00
CA PRO A 387 6.05 -11.54 -7.52
C PRO A 387 6.73 -12.85 -7.92
N SER A 388 6.01 -13.98 -7.94
CA SER A 388 6.56 -15.27 -8.39
C SER A 388 6.85 -15.31 -9.89
N LEU A 389 6.07 -14.60 -10.71
CA LEU A 389 6.32 -14.48 -12.14
C LEU A 389 7.58 -13.63 -12.42
N ILE A 390 7.76 -12.53 -11.68
CA ILE A 390 8.96 -11.68 -11.77
C ILE A 390 10.20 -12.48 -11.38
N LEU A 391 10.16 -13.21 -10.26
CA LEU A 391 11.27 -14.07 -9.83
C LEU A 391 11.61 -15.13 -10.89
N LYS A 392 10.60 -15.71 -11.56
CA LYS A 392 10.84 -16.70 -12.61
C LYS A 392 11.52 -16.11 -13.84
N LEU A 393 11.19 -14.86 -14.21
CA LEU A 393 11.91 -14.13 -15.25
C LEU A 393 13.36 -13.83 -14.83
N GLU A 394 13.59 -13.47 -13.57
CA GLU A 394 14.93 -13.21 -13.04
C GLU A 394 15.81 -14.46 -13.02
N GLU A 395 15.25 -15.64 -12.71
CA GLU A 395 15.93 -16.94 -12.82
C GLU A 395 16.40 -17.21 -14.26
N MET A 396 15.66 -16.72 -15.25
CA MET A 396 16.02 -16.77 -16.67
C MET A 396 16.97 -15.63 -17.09
N ASN A 397 17.49 -14.85 -16.12
CA ASN A 397 18.29 -13.65 -16.34
C ASN A 397 17.61 -12.56 -17.19
N VAL A 398 16.28 -12.47 -17.11
CA VAL A 398 15.50 -11.41 -17.74
C VAL A 398 15.09 -10.40 -16.67
N LEU A 399 15.53 -9.14 -16.81
CA LEU A 399 15.05 -8.07 -15.95
C LEU A 399 13.64 -7.67 -16.39
N CYS A 400 12.74 -7.56 -15.43
CA CYS A 400 11.34 -7.22 -15.69
C CYS A 400 10.99 -5.90 -15.01
N ASP A 401 10.42 -4.96 -15.77
CA ASP A 401 9.79 -3.77 -15.22
C ASP A 401 8.27 -3.92 -15.29
N PRO A 402 7.62 -4.44 -14.23
CA PRO A 402 6.18 -4.67 -14.25
C PRO A 402 5.40 -3.35 -14.28
N ASN A 403 4.49 -3.18 -15.23
CA ASN A 403 3.57 -2.04 -15.23
C ASN A 403 2.27 -2.42 -14.51
N PRO A 404 1.83 -1.67 -13.48
CA PRO A 404 0.57 -1.93 -12.78
C PRO A 404 -0.68 -1.59 -13.61
N THR A 405 -0.53 -0.91 -14.75
CA THR A 405 -1.64 -0.43 -15.58
C THR A 405 -2.44 -1.58 -16.18
N GLU A 406 -3.76 -1.54 -15.99
CA GLU A 406 -4.71 -2.47 -16.61
C GLU A 406 -5.22 -1.94 -17.94
N TYR A 407 -5.15 -2.77 -18.97
CA TYR A 407 -5.69 -2.47 -20.29
C TYR A 407 -6.87 -3.38 -20.61
N VAL A 408 -7.86 -2.85 -21.34
CA VAL A 408 -8.94 -3.65 -21.91
C VAL A 408 -8.56 -3.96 -23.35
N ASP A 409 -8.64 -5.22 -23.76
CA ASP A 409 -8.36 -5.62 -25.13
C ASP A 409 -9.41 -5.00 -26.08
N GLN A 410 -8.93 -4.14 -27.00
CA GLN A 410 -9.75 -3.52 -28.05
C GLN A 410 -9.69 -4.32 -29.36
N HIS A 411 -8.78 -5.28 -29.49
CA HIS A 411 -8.52 -5.99 -30.75
C HIS A 411 -9.38 -7.23 -30.95
N SER A 412 -10.10 -7.69 -29.92
CA SER A 412 -11.16 -8.68 -30.07
C SER A 412 -12.48 -7.97 -30.39
N GLY A 413 -12.86 -7.94 -31.68
CA GLY A 413 -14.21 -7.56 -32.14
C GLY A 413 -15.35 -8.47 -31.65
N ASN A 414 -15.12 -9.22 -30.57
CA ASN A 414 -16.08 -10.11 -29.93
C ASN A 414 -16.70 -9.45 -28.71
N VAL A 415 -17.91 -9.91 -28.38
CA VAL A 415 -18.70 -9.55 -27.18
C VAL A 415 -17.94 -9.76 -25.85
N ASP A 416 -16.79 -10.46 -25.90
CA ASP A 416 -15.92 -10.79 -24.76
C ASP A 416 -14.92 -9.70 -24.33
N SER A 417 -14.79 -8.57 -25.03
CA SER A 417 -13.91 -7.46 -24.61
C SER A 417 -14.26 -6.90 -23.21
N LYS A 418 -15.51 -7.07 -22.76
CA LYS A 418 -15.95 -6.74 -21.39
C LYS A 418 -15.51 -7.75 -20.31
N LYS A 419 -14.76 -8.79 -20.68
CA LYS A 419 -14.32 -9.88 -19.78
C LYS A 419 -12.81 -10.10 -19.75
N SER A 420 -12.03 -9.21 -20.36
CA SER A 420 -10.58 -9.35 -20.50
C SER A 420 -9.81 -8.18 -19.90
N VAL A 421 -8.73 -8.49 -19.20
CA VAL A 421 -7.74 -7.51 -18.73
C VAL A 421 -6.37 -7.94 -19.20
N VAL A 422 -5.59 -6.97 -19.68
CA VAL A 422 -4.26 -7.17 -20.24
C VAL A 422 -3.25 -6.34 -19.45
N PHE A 423 -2.10 -6.93 -19.14
CA PHE A 423 -0.93 -6.21 -18.64
C PHE A 423 0.22 -6.31 -19.65
N TYR A 424 1.03 -5.26 -19.71
CA TYR A 424 2.25 -5.22 -20.54
C TYR A 424 3.43 -4.89 -19.65
N TRP A 425 4.38 -5.80 -19.54
CA TRP A 425 5.58 -5.64 -18.71
C TRP A 425 6.83 -5.54 -19.58
N GLY A 426 7.59 -4.47 -19.39
CA GLY A 426 8.82 -4.19 -20.12
C GLY A 426 9.90 -5.20 -19.74
N LEU A 427 10.58 -5.73 -20.75
CA LEU A 427 11.65 -6.70 -20.56
C LEU A 427 12.98 -6.03 -20.88
N GLY A 428 13.83 -5.91 -19.86
CA GLY A 428 15.22 -5.52 -20.03
C GLY A 428 16.01 -6.71 -20.56
N THR A 429 16.53 -6.59 -21.77
CA THR A 429 17.41 -7.61 -22.34
C THR A 429 18.68 -6.97 -22.88
N ASP A 430 19.83 -7.31 -22.30
CA ASP A 430 21.14 -7.02 -22.91
C ASP A 430 21.40 -7.93 -24.13
N ARG A 431 20.64 -9.02 -24.30
CA ARG A 431 20.73 -9.98 -25.42
C ARG A 431 19.37 -10.58 -25.78
N PRO A 432 19.11 -10.91 -27.06
CA PRO A 432 17.91 -11.64 -27.45
C PRO A 432 17.96 -13.06 -26.87
N MET A 433 17.37 -13.24 -25.69
CA MET A 433 17.10 -14.57 -25.14
C MET A 433 15.73 -15.03 -25.61
N ASP A 434 15.68 -16.30 -26.05
CA ASP A 434 14.43 -17.01 -26.32
C ASP A 434 13.79 -17.38 -24.99
N ILE A 435 12.90 -16.49 -24.51
CA ILE A 435 12.05 -16.79 -23.36
C ILE A 435 11.09 -17.89 -23.79
N ASN A 436 11.20 -19.07 -23.18
CA ASN A 436 10.23 -20.15 -23.37
C ASN A 436 8.92 -19.79 -22.63
N VAL A 437 8.08 -19.00 -23.29
CA VAL A 437 6.81 -18.49 -22.76
C VAL A 437 5.88 -19.62 -22.35
N THR A 438 5.88 -20.73 -23.09
CA THR A 438 5.03 -21.90 -22.79
C THR A 438 5.41 -22.53 -21.45
N SER A 439 6.71 -22.67 -21.17
CA SER A 439 7.18 -23.16 -19.87
C SER A 439 6.86 -22.17 -18.75
N LEU A 440 7.10 -20.87 -18.99
CA LEU A 440 6.80 -19.81 -18.02
C LEU A 440 5.32 -19.77 -17.65
N GLU A 441 4.44 -19.88 -18.66
CA GLU A 441 2.99 -19.91 -18.45
C GLU A 441 2.56 -21.16 -17.68
N LYS A 442 3.12 -22.34 -18.00
CA LYS A 442 2.82 -23.58 -17.29
C LYS A 442 3.21 -23.50 -15.81
N ASP A 443 4.42 -23.02 -15.52
CA ASP A 443 4.91 -22.86 -14.15
C ASP A 443 4.05 -21.87 -13.36
N PHE A 444 3.71 -20.74 -13.97
CA PHE A 444 2.88 -19.73 -13.33
C PHE A 444 1.44 -20.22 -13.10
N ARG A 445 0.84 -20.95 -14.06
CA ARG A 445 -0.48 -21.59 -13.89
C ARG A 445 -0.50 -22.61 -12.76
N SER A 446 0.57 -23.39 -12.59
CA SER A 446 0.71 -24.33 -11.47
C SER A 446 0.67 -23.60 -10.12
N ASN A 447 1.42 -22.49 -10.02
CA ASN A 447 1.43 -21.63 -8.84
C ASN A 447 0.03 -21.05 -8.52
N LEU A 448 -0.71 -20.60 -9.55
CA LEU A 448 -2.05 -20.05 -9.41
C LEU A 448 -3.08 -21.07 -8.91
N SER A 449 -2.94 -22.34 -9.33
CA SER A 449 -3.89 -23.43 -9.00
C SER A 449 -3.78 -23.90 -7.54
N SER A 450 -2.62 -23.69 -6.89
CA SER A 450 -2.38 -24.14 -5.53
C SER A 450 -3.24 -23.42 -4.49
N GLY A 451 -4.24 -24.12 -3.92
CA GLY A 451 -5.11 -23.62 -2.86
C GLY A 451 -6.12 -22.56 -3.31
N TYR A 452 -6.51 -22.54 -4.59
CA TYR A 452 -7.58 -21.67 -5.07
C TYR A 452 -8.93 -22.41 -5.05
N ARG A 453 -9.94 -21.82 -4.40
CA ARG A 453 -11.30 -22.37 -4.33
C ARG A 453 -12.30 -21.71 -5.31
N GLY A 454 -11.90 -20.64 -6.00
CA GLY A 454 -12.74 -19.95 -6.98
C GLY A 454 -12.69 -20.60 -8.37
N MET A 455 -13.52 -20.12 -9.29
CA MET A 455 -13.47 -20.53 -10.70
C MET A 455 -12.26 -19.89 -11.40
N PRO A 456 -11.26 -20.67 -11.86
CA PRO A 456 -10.10 -20.12 -12.55
C PRO A 456 -10.52 -19.55 -13.91
N GLY A 457 -10.02 -18.35 -14.22
CA GLY A 457 -10.11 -17.79 -15.57
C GLY A 457 -9.06 -18.38 -16.51
N LYS A 458 -9.13 -17.98 -17.78
CA LYS A 458 -8.06 -18.24 -18.76
C LYS A 458 -6.96 -17.19 -18.60
N MET A 459 -5.72 -17.61 -18.84
CA MET A 459 -4.55 -16.73 -18.87
C MET A 459 -3.68 -17.11 -20.06
N LYS A 460 -3.13 -16.13 -20.78
CA LYS A 460 -2.15 -16.37 -21.84
C LYS A 460 -0.98 -15.43 -21.68
N LEU A 461 0.23 -15.96 -21.79
CA LEU A 461 1.45 -15.17 -21.86
C LEU A 461 1.95 -15.10 -23.30
N SER A 462 2.46 -13.94 -23.73
CA SER A 462 3.11 -13.78 -25.03
C SER A 462 4.15 -12.67 -24.98
N ILE A 463 5.15 -12.71 -25.86
CA ILE A 463 6.11 -11.63 -26.02
C ILE A 463 5.72 -10.81 -27.23
N VAL A 464 5.54 -9.51 -27.06
CA VAL A 464 5.09 -8.60 -28.10
C VAL A 464 6.06 -7.42 -28.25
N PRO A 465 6.19 -6.85 -29.45
CA PRO A 465 6.97 -5.63 -29.67
C PRO A 465 6.26 -4.39 -29.09
N ALA A 466 7.01 -3.30 -28.91
CA ALA A 466 6.50 -2.02 -28.44
C ALA A 466 5.33 -1.45 -29.28
N SER A 467 5.23 -1.82 -30.56
CA SER A 467 4.17 -1.39 -31.48
C SER A 467 2.79 -1.96 -31.15
N GLU A 468 2.71 -3.07 -30.39
CA GLU A 468 1.45 -3.69 -29.98
C GLU A 468 0.90 -3.13 -28.66
N LEU A 469 1.62 -2.23 -28.00
CA LEU A 469 1.08 -1.54 -26.83
C LEU A 469 -0.02 -0.56 -27.28
N PRO A 470 -1.13 -0.41 -26.53
CA PRO A 470 -2.15 0.58 -26.85
C PRO A 470 -1.62 2.01 -26.69
N ASN A 471 -2.10 2.94 -27.53
CA ASN A 471 -1.74 4.36 -27.44
C ASN A 471 -2.38 4.99 -26.19
N ILE A 472 -1.55 5.32 -25.19
CA ILE A 472 -1.97 5.96 -23.93
C ILE A 472 -2.75 7.27 -24.18
N VAL A 473 -2.47 7.95 -25.30
CA VAL A 473 -3.11 9.21 -25.69
C VAL A 473 -4.65 9.09 -25.82
N GLN A 474 -5.17 7.90 -26.15
CA GLN A 474 -6.60 7.68 -26.40
C GLN A 474 -7.44 7.36 -25.13
N LEU A 475 -6.81 7.22 -23.96
CA LEU A 475 -7.54 7.06 -22.69
C LEU A 475 -7.91 8.45 -22.12
N PRO A 476 -9.20 8.73 -21.81
CA PRO A 476 -9.63 9.92 -21.08
C PRO A 476 -8.79 10.16 -19.82
N LYS A 477 -8.55 11.41 -19.37
CA LYS A 477 -7.80 11.68 -18.12
C LYS A 477 -8.36 10.91 -16.91
N THR A 478 -9.69 10.81 -16.81
CA THR A 478 -10.39 9.97 -15.84
C THR A 478 -10.01 8.49 -15.98
N LYS A 479 -9.96 7.98 -17.22
CA LYS A 479 -9.51 6.61 -17.50
C LYS A 479 -8.00 6.38 -17.41
N ARG A 480 -7.14 7.40 -17.53
CA ARG A 480 -5.68 7.29 -17.31
C ARG A 480 -5.36 7.19 -15.84
N MET A 481 -6.09 7.92 -15.00
CA MET A 481 -6.03 7.76 -13.54
C MET A 481 -6.71 6.45 -13.11
N GLU A 482 -7.87 6.10 -13.68
CA GLU A 482 -8.51 4.79 -13.42
C GLU A 482 -7.71 3.58 -13.96
N ALA A 483 -6.90 3.74 -15.02
CA ALA A 483 -6.04 2.66 -15.53
C ALA A 483 -4.87 2.37 -14.58
N CYS A 484 -4.46 3.36 -13.78
CA CYS A 484 -3.58 3.16 -12.62
C CYS A 484 -4.35 2.73 -11.36
N TRP A 485 -5.67 2.90 -11.31
CA TRP A 485 -6.48 2.78 -10.11
C TRP A 485 -7.93 2.35 -10.43
N ARG A 486 -8.14 1.06 -10.65
CA ARG A 486 -9.45 0.44 -10.41
C ARG A 486 -9.32 -0.61 -9.32
N VAL A 487 -10.02 -0.37 -8.21
CA VAL A 487 -10.86 -1.44 -7.68
C VAL A 487 -12.01 -1.57 -8.69
N PRO A 488 -12.24 -2.74 -9.32
CA PRO A 488 -13.17 -2.82 -10.44
C PRO A 488 -14.59 -2.36 -10.07
N GLU A 489 -15.09 -1.33 -10.75
CA GLU A 489 -16.52 -1.04 -10.84
C GLU A 489 -17.22 -2.05 -11.76
N HIS A 490 -17.22 -3.32 -11.41
CA HIS A 490 -18.02 -4.33 -12.11
C HIS A 490 -18.70 -5.16 -11.06
N ASP A 491 -19.98 -4.87 -10.80
CA ASP A 491 -21.01 -5.80 -10.30
C ASP A 491 -22.34 -5.03 -10.29
N GLN A 492 -23.09 -5.16 -11.39
CA GLN A 492 -24.50 -4.78 -11.47
C GLN A 492 -25.31 -6.04 -11.83
N TYR A 493 -26.36 -6.31 -11.05
CA TYR A 493 -27.45 -7.30 -11.23
C TYR A 493 -27.15 -8.76 -10.81
N ARG A 494 -28.07 -9.57 -10.25
CA ARG A 494 -29.49 -9.42 -9.84
C ARG A 494 -29.84 -10.46 -8.76
N MET A 495 -30.88 -10.16 -7.98
CA MET A 495 -31.55 -10.96 -6.94
C MET A 495 -31.97 -12.37 -7.42
N PRO A 496 -32.01 -13.40 -6.55
CA PRO A 496 -32.66 -14.67 -6.86
C PRO A 496 -34.18 -14.45 -6.94
N ASN A 497 -34.78 -14.94 -8.01
CA ASN A 497 -36.24 -15.08 -8.12
C ASN A 497 -36.76 -15.93 -6.96
N SER A 498 -37.82 -15.42 -6.33
CA SER A 498 -38.74 -16.17 -5.49
C SER A 498 -39.17 -17.45 -6.18
N PHE A 499 -38.90 -18.60 -5.55
CA PHE A 499 -39.60 -19.83 -5.88
C PHE A 499 -40.98 -19.78 -5.25
N THR A 500 -42.01 -19.58 -6.09
CA THR A 500 -43.35 -20.08 -5.81
C THR A 500 -43.37 -21.57 -6.11
N GLY A 501 -43.65 -22.35 -5.07
CA GLY A 501 -43.92 -23.79 -5.09
C GLY A 501 -44.47 -24.15 -3.73
#